data_AF-A0A953I2B2-F1
#
_entry.id   AF-A0A953I2B2-F1
#
_cell.length_a   1.000
_cell.length_b   1.000
_cell.length_c   1.000
_cell.angle_alpha   90.00
_cell.angle_beta   90.00
_cell.angle_gamma   90.00
#
_symmetry.space_group_name_H-M   'P 1'
#
loop_
_entity.id
_entity.type
_entity.pdbx_description
1 polymer ?
#
loop_
_entity_poly.entity_id
_entity_poly.type
_entity_poly.pdbx_seq_one_letter_code
_entity_poly.pdbx_strand_id
1 'polypeptide(L)'
;MIELLAESLPLRRVASRLNISVSTAFRWRHRALTVLSARDRKPLSGDVRVETFLVKYSEKGSRVCHGPGSWGYWNVVRKGEEPVGRVRSGPSAGRRRFRLLIDGRPLHVMVAETDTGYEFDILGQGRRNAEMVAAGLARLIRPGSRVFAFGGSEYRRACETLGCEHHDGVAAVSRWFQCLRGAEEGGASRGAEEVTTPEVRFPNLPIWWLRRFRGVATKYLGHYLAWFRDIVRIVEFPAGANMASADGRALLRRPADWGVPPT
;
A
#
# COMPACT_ATOMS: atom_id res chain seq x y z
N MET A 1 15.11 -17.07 -6.48
CA MET A 1 14.33 -16.24 -5.53
C MET A 1 13.65 -15.07 -6.23
N ILE A 2 14.41 -14.21 -6.94
CA ILE A 2 13.87 -13.01 -7.61
C ILE A 2 12.75 -13.38 -8.60
N GLU A 3 12.97 -14.40 -9.44
CA GLU A 3 11.97 -14.90 -10.39
C GLU A 3 10.65 -15.31 -9.71
N LEU A 4 10.73 -15.90 -8.51
CA LEU A 4 9.55 -16.36 -7.75
C LEU A 4 8.78 -15.21 -7.07
N LEU A 5 9.29 -13.97 -7.13
CA LEU A 5 8.58 -12.80 -6.60
C LEU A 5 7.38 -12.42 -7.48
N ALA A 6 7.43 -12.68 -8.79
CA ALA A 6 6.29 -12.43 -9.67
C ALA A 6 5.08 -13.32 -9.30
N GLU A 7 5.33 -14.56 -8.88
CA GLU A 7 4.29 -15.53 -8.52
C GLU A 7 3.61 -15.24 -7.15
N SER A 8 4.12 -14.28 -6.38
CA SER A 8 3.53 -13.88 -5.08
C SER A 8 3.26 -15.07 -4.13
N LEU A 9 4.18 -16.04 -4.10
CA LEU A 9 4.03 -17.29 -3.36
C LEU A 9 4.29 -17.13 -1.85
N PRO A 10 3.58 -17.91 -0.99
CA PRO A 10 3.92 -18.03 0.43
C PRO A 10 5.34 -18.56 0.65
N LEU A 11 6.01 -18.14 1.74
CA LEU A 11 7.40 -18.51 2.04
C LEU A 11 7.64 -20.03 2.05
N ARG A 12 6.69 -20.81 2.56
CA ARG A 12 6.81 -22.28 2.60
C ARG A 12 6.89 -22.88 1.20
N ARG A 13 6.11 -22.37 0.25
CA ARG A 13 6.14 -22.83 -1.15
C ARG A 13 7.44 -22.41 -1.84
N VAL A 14 7.91 -21.20 -1.59
CA VAL A 14 9.21 -20.73 -2.10
C VAL A 14 10.37 -21.55 -1.55
N ALA A 15 10.34 -21.85 -0.25
CA ALA A 15 11.34 -22.68 0.42
C ALA A 15 11.38 -24.10 -0.18
N SER A 16 10.22 -24.73 -0.37
CA SER A 16 10.13 -26.04 -1.03
C SER A 16 10.63 -26.01 -2.47
N ARG A 17 10.26 -25.00 -3.27
CA ARG A 17 10.63 -24.90 -4.69
C ARG A 17 12.13 -24.65 -4.90
N LEU A 18 12.77 -23.96 -3.95
CA LEU A 18 14.21 -23.69 -3.97
C LEU A 18 15.03 -24.73 -3.17
N ASN A 19 14.38 -25.71 -2.55
CA ASN A 19 15.00 -26.68 -1.64
C ASN A 19 15.87 -26.04 -0.53
N ILE A 20 15.33 -25.00 0.14
CA ILE A 20 16.00 -24.28 1.24
C ILE A 20 15.11 -24.20 2.48
N SER A 21 15.71 -23.85 3.62
CA SER A 21 14.93 -23.58 4.84
C SER A 21 14.00 -22.37 4.67
N VAL A 22 12.86 -22.36 5.36
CA VAL A 22 11.92 -21.23 5.38
C VAL A 22 12.60 -19.95 5.88
N SER A 23 13.52 -20.07 6.85
CA SER A 23 14.29 -18.95 7.39
C SER A 23 15.23 -18.34 6.35
N THR A 24 15.89 -19.18 5.54
CA THR A 24 16.75 -18.73 4.44
C THR A 24 15.90 -18.03 3.37
N ALA A 25 14.78 -18.64 2.97
CA ALA A 25 13.85 -18.04 2.02
C ALA A 25 13.32 -16.67 2.49
N PHE A 26 13.02 -16.55 3.79
CA PHE A 26 12.61 -15.28 4.40
C PHE A 26 13.72 -14.22 4.28
N ARG A 27 14.95 -14.54 4.71
CA ARG A 27 16.08 -13.59 4.63
C ARG A 27 16.36 -13.15 3.20
N TRP A 28 16.39 -14.09 2.26
CA TRP A 28 16.65 -13.81 0.84
C TRP A 28 15.55 -12.95 0.23
N ARG A 29 14.28 -13.23 0.53
CA ARG A 29 13.16 -12.37 0.11
C ARG A 29 13.33 -10.96 0.65
N HIS A 30 13.53 -10.82 1.96
CA HIS A 30 13.65 -9.50 2.57
C HIS A 30 14.85 -8.71 2.02
N ARG A 31 15.99 -9.37 1.75
CA ARG A 31 17.14 -8.74 1.10
C ARG A 31 16.81 -8.22 -0.29
N ALA A 32 16.10 -9.00 -1.11
CA ALA A 32 15.65 -8.56 -2.43
C ALA A 32 14.68 -7.37 -2.33
N LEU A 33 13.72 -7.43 -1.39
CA LEU A 33 12.75 -6.34 -1.21
C LEU A 33 13.35 -5.07 -0.62
N THR A 34 14.41 -5.16 0.18
CA THR A 34 15.15 -3.98 0.66
C THR A 34 15.70 -3.16 -0.51
N VAL A 35 16.24 -3.83 -1.54
CA VAL A 35 16.74 -3.15 -2.74
C VAL A 35 15.61 -2.43 -3.48
N LEU A 36 14.43 -3.04 -3.58
CA LEU A 36 13.26 -2.40 -4.20
C LEU A 36 12.76 -1.20 -3.39
N SER A 37 12.71 -1.35 -2.08
CA SER A 37 12.22 -0.31 -1.16
C SER A 37 13.15 0.89 -1.05
N ALA A 38 14.45 0.73 -1.33
CA ALA A 38 15.46 1.78 -1.23
C ALA A 38 15.59 2.63 -2.50
N ARG A 39 14.83 2.32 -3.57
CA ARG A 39 14.88 3.07 -4.83
C ARG A 39 14.33 4.48 -4.61
N ASP A 40 15.10 5.49 -5.01
CA ASP A 40 14.63 6.87 -5.03
C ASP A 40 13.57 7.06 -6.13
N ARG A 41 12.51 7.79 -5.80
CA ARG A 41 11.35 7.99 -6.68
C ARG A 41 10.89 9.44 -6.57
N LYS A 42 10.62 10.03 -7.74
CA LYS A 42 10.13 11.41 -7.83
C LYS A 42 8.65 11.46 -7.45
N PRO A 43 8.18 12.52 -6.77
CA PRO A 43 6.77 12.71 -6.51
C PRO A 43 5.95 12.74 -7.80
N LEU A 44 4.73 12.23 -7.72
CA LEU A 44 3.79 12.14 -8.84
C LEU A 44 3.25 13.53 -9.21
N SER A 45 2.89 13.73 -10.48
CA SER A 45 2.31 14.98 -10.97
C SER A 45 1.21 14.76 -11.98
N GLY A 46 0.35 15.76 -12.17
CA GLY A 46 -0.80 15.70 -13.08
C GLY A 46 -2.07 15.28 -12.34
N ASP A 47 -2.80 14.31 -12.89
CA ASP A 47 -4.04 13.80 -12.30
C ASP A 47 -3.73 12.64 -11.37
N VAL A 48 -3.75 12.92 -10.06
CA VAL A 48 -3.40 11.96 -9.04
C VAL A 48 -4.66 11.44 -8.35
N ARG A 49 -4.94 10.16 -8.54
CA ARG A 49 -6.00 9.43 -7.84
C ARG A 49 -5.45 8.95 -6.50
N VAL A 50 -6.12 9.31 -5.41
CA VAL A 50 -5.64 9.00 -4.06
C VAL A 50 -6.69 8.26 -3.26
N GLU A 51 -6.26 7.20 -2.58
CA GLU A 51 -7.08 6.49 -1.60
C GLU A 51 -6.26 5.99 -0.42
N THR A 52 -6.90 5.85 0.75
CA THR A 52 -6.24 5.32 1.96
C THR A 52 -6.92 4.04 2.39
N PHE A 53 -6.14 2.98 2.60
CA PHE A 53 -6.63 1.73 3.15
C PHE A 53 -5.98 1.38 4.49
N LEU A 54 -6.58 0.42 5.18
CA LEU A 54 -6.14 -0.03 6.50
C LEU A 54 -5.33 -1.32 6.42
N VAL A 55 -4.16 -1.33 7.07
CA VAL A 55 -3.34 -2.52 7.28
C VAL A 55 -3.30 -2.85 8.76
N LYS A 56 -3.48 -4.12 9.10
CA LYS A 56 -3.37 -4.57 10.49
C LYS A 56 -1.96 -4.33 11.02
N TYR A 57 -1.86 -3.73 12.20
CA TYR A 57 -0.59 -3.62 12.90
C TYR A 57 -0.09 -5.00 13.33
N SER A 58 1.21 -5.25 13.15
CA SER A 58 1.85 -6.50 13.55
C SER A 58 3.32 -6.31 13.89
N GLU A 59 3.75 -6.73 15.08
CA GLU A 59 5.15 -6.78 15.48
C GLU A 59 5.79 -8.15 15.24
N LYS A 60 5.23 -8.92 14.30
CA LYS A 60 5.72 -10.27 14.01
C LYS A 60 7.22 -10.27 13.69
N GLY A 61 7.94 -11.13 14.39
CA GLY A 61 9.39 -11.27 14.22
C GLY A 61 10.20 -10.10 14.76
N SER A 62 9.61 -9.20 15.56
CA SER A 62 10.35 -8.27 16.41
C SER A 62 10.84 -8.99 17.67
N ARG A 63 12.07 -8.69 18.10
CA ARG A 63 12.65 -9.23 19.34
C ARG A 63 12.13 -8.48 20.57
N VAL A 64 11.76 -7.22 20.38
CA VAL A 64 11.10 -6.36 21.36
C VAL A 64 9.77 -5.95 20.78
N CYS A 65 8.70 -6.24 21.50
CA CYS A 65 7.34 -5.87 21.14
C CYS A 65 6.94 -4.71 22.06
N HIS A 66 6.53 -3.59 21.48
CA HIS A 66 5.98 -2.43 22.20
C HIS A 66 4.46 -2.36 22.07
N GLY A 67 3.92 -3.21 21.21
CA GLY A 67 2.53 -3.27 20.89
C GLY A 67 1.69 -4.00 21.93
N PRO A 68 0.38 -4.06 21.67
CA PRO A 68 -0.64 -4.56 22.58
C PRO A 68 -0.51 -6.04 22.95
N GLY A 69 -0.01 -6.82 22.00
CA GLY A 69 0.27 -8.24 22.17
C GLY A 69 1.61 -8.50 22.86
N SER A 70 2.42 -7.47 23.13
CA SER A 70 3.70 -7.61 23.85
C SER A 70 3.51 -7.96 25.32
N TRP A 71 2.33 -7.71 25.88
CA TRP A 71 1.93 -8.13 27.23
C TRP A 71 1.90 -9.66 27.40
N GLY A 72 2.03 -10.43 26.30
CA GLY A 72 2.19 -11.88 26.32
C GLY A 72 3.62 -12.37 26.60
N TYR A 73 4.63 -11.50 26.48
CA TYR A 73 5.99 -11.75 26.94
C TYR A 73 6.24 -10.87 28.17
N TRP A 74 6.08 -11.45 29.36
CA TRP A 74 6.50 -10.82 30.61
C TRP A 74 8.01 -10.58 30.58
N ASN A 75 8.43 -9.40 30.15
CA ASN A 75 9.81 -8.96 30.26
C ASN A 75 10.04 -8.45 31.69
N VAL A 76 10.47 -9.35 32.58
CA VAL A 76 10.76 -9.07 34.02
C VAL A 76 11.74 -7.90 34.19
N VAL A 77 12.62 -7.68 33.21
CA VAL A 77 13.71 -6.70 33.27
C VAL A 77 13.25 -5.25 33.05
N ARG A 78 12.03 -5.03 32.53
CA ARG A 78 11.57 -3.68 32.11
C ARG A 78 10.44 -3.08 32.94
N LYS A 79 10.02 -3.71 34.04
CA LYS A 79 9.11 -3.05 34.97
C LYS A 79 9.86 -2.60 36.21
N GLY A 80 9.77 -1.30 36.51
CA GLY A 80 9.87 -0.80 37.88
C GLY A 80 8.69 -1.30 38.73
N GLU A 81 8.43 -0.67 39.87
CA GLU A 81 7.44 -1.15 40.85
C GLU A 81 6.04 -1.38 40.23
N GLU A 82 5.37 -2.46 40.66
CA GLU A 82 4.00 -2.74 40.23
C GLU A 82 3.07 -1.58 40.61
N PRO A 83 2.15 -1.14 39.71
CA PRO A 83 1.13 -0.19 40.10
C PRO A 83 0.23 -0.83 41.16
N VAL A 84 0.09 -0.14 42.29
CA VAL A 84 -0.77 -0.56 43.41
C VAL A 84 -2.21 -0.71 42.90
N GLY A 85 -2.84 -1.85 43.16
CA GLY A 85 -4.25 -2.11 42.80
C GLY A 85 -4.51 -3.24 41.79
N ARG A 86 -3.56 -4.16 41.57
CA ARG A 86 -3.84 -5.37 40.78
C ARG A 86 -4.74 -6.33 41.57
N VAL A 87 -6.05 -6.24 41.35
CA VAL A 87 -7.00 -7.27 41.79
C VAL A 87 -6.63 -8.58 41.10
N ARG A 88 -6.16 -9.56 41.87
CA ARG A 88 -6.03 -10.95 41.41
C ARG A 88 -7.43 -11.45 41.06
N SER A 89 -7.77 -11.49 39.77
CA SER A 89 -9.02 -12.10 39.33
C SER A 89 -8.91 -13.63 39.51
N GLY A 90 -9.86 -14.21 40.27
CA GLY A 90 -9.93 -15.63 40.57
C GLY A 90 -10.17 -16.54 39.36
N PRO A 91 -10.29 -17.87 39.57
CA PRO A 91 -10.14 -18.90 38.54
C PRO A 91 -11.25 -18.97 37.47
N SER A 92 -12.23 -18.08 37.51
CA SER A 92 -13.48 -18.14 36.73
C SER A 92 -13.73 -16.89 35.86
N ALA A 93 -12.68 -16.22 35.40
CA ALA A 93 -12.79 -15.19 34.36
C ALA A 93 -12.62 -15.81 32.96
N GLY A 94 -13.76 -16.08 32.31
CA GLY A 94 -13.85 -16.76 31.03
C GLY A 94 -12.92 -16.23 29.92
N ARG A 95 -12.48 -17.17 29.08
CA ARG A 95 -11.89 -17.02 27.74
C ARG A 95 -11.20 -15.68 27.49
N ARG A 96 -9.86 -15.69 27.49
CA ARG A 96 -8.98 -14.58 27.07
C ARG A 96 -9.49 -13.91 25.79
N ARG A 97 -10.37 -12.91 25.91
CA ARG A 97 -10.81 -12.09 24.79
C ARG A 97 -9.65 -11.16 24.47
N PHE A 98 -9.10 -11.31 23.27
CA PHE A 98 -8.31 -10.29 22.58
C PHE A 98 -8.97 -8.92 22.80
N ARG A 99 -8.28 -7.95 23.43
CA ARG A 99 -8.85 -6.65 23.82
C ARG A 99 -8.61 -5.64 22.72
N LEU A 100 -9.58 -5.55 21.80
CA LEU A 100 -9.63 -4.63 20.64
C LEU A 100 -9.24 -3.17 20.90
N LEU A 101 -9.32 -2.66 22.14
CA LEU A 101 -9.00 -1.26 22.50
C LEU A 101 -7.54 -1.01 22.90
N ILE A 102 -6.80 -2.07 23.21
CA ILE A 102 -5.35 -2.00 23.42
C ILE A 102 -4.67 -2.49 22.15
N ASP A 103 -5.29 -3.40 21.38
CA ASP A 103 -4.82 -4.05 20.15
C ASP A 103 -4.57 -3.13 18.94
N GLY A 104 -3.57 -2.25 19.01
CA GLY A 104 -2.65 -1.98 17.91
C GLY A 104 -3.37 -1.39 16.72
N ARG A 105 -3.73 -0.11 16.84
CA ARG A 105 -4.51 0.61 15.84
C ARG A 105 -3.98 0.32 14.44
N PRO A 106 -4.86 0.04 13.47
CA PRO A 106 -4.43 -0.26 12.11
C PRO A 106 -3.59 0.90 11.56
N LEU A 107 -2.65 0.56 10.68
CA LEU A 107 -1.91 1.57 9.93
C LEU A 107 -2.76 2.04 8.77
N HIS A 108 -2.79 3.36 8.59
CA HIS A 108 -3.26 3.98 7.37
C HIS A 108 -2.14 3.97 6.34
N VAL A 109 -2.41 3.37 5.18
CA VAL A 109 -1.52 3.41 4.01
C VAL A 109 -2.25 4.15 2.91
N MET A 110 -1.63 5.24 2.45
CA MET A 110 -2.09 6.02 1.31
C MET A 110 -1.52 5.43 0.03
N VAL A 111 -2.34 5.45 -1.01
CA VAL A 111 -2.01 5.09 -2.38
C VAL A 111 -2.23 6.31 -3.24
N ALA A 112 -1.23 6.66 -4.04
CA ALA A 112 -1.34 7.68 -5.08
C ALA A 112 -1.08 7.04 -6.44
N GLU A 113 -2.01 7.22 -7.38
CA GLU A 113 -1.96 6.66 -8.72
C GLU A 113 -2.18 7.74 -9.77
N THR A 114 -1.21 7.92 -10.66
CA THR A 114 -1.33 8.71 -11.89
C THR A 114 -1.44 7.76 -13.09
N ASP A 115 -1.46 8.29 -14.30
CA ASP A 115 -1.37 7.48 -15.53
C ASP A 115 0.05 7.05 -15.87
N THR A 116 1.07 7.50 -15.13
CA THR A 116 2.47 7.11 -15.39
C THR A 116 3.18 6.56 -14.15
N GLY A 117 2.56 6.63 -12.97
CA GLY A 117 3.21 6.29 -11.72
C GLY A 117 2.26 5.86 -10.63
N TYR A 118 2.82 5.15 -9.65
CA TYR A 118 2.08 4.55 -8.57
C TYR A 118 2.94 4.48 -7.32
N GLU A 119 2.53 5.16 -6.27
CA GLU A 119 3.31 5.29 -5.04
C GLU A 119 2.47 5.08 -3.79
N PHE A 120 3.16 4.72 -2.71
CA PHE A 120 2.57 4.44 -1.41
C PHE A 120 3.22 5.28 -0.32
N ASP A 121 2.44 5.65 0.68
CA ASP A 121 2.97 6.23 1.91
C ASP A 121 2.28 5.66 3.15
N ILE A 122 3.06 5.41 4.19
CA ILE A 122 2.56 4.89 5.47
C ILE A 122 2.33 6.10 6.38
N LEU A 123 1.06 6.48 6.53
CA LEU A 123 0.67 7.66 7.31
C LEU A 123 0.83 7.43 8.82
N GLY A 124 0.79 6.17 9.25
CA GLY A 124 0.93 5.78 10.65
C GLY A 124 -0.34 5.19 11.25
N GLN A 125 -0.36 5.10 12.59
CA GLN A 125 -1.45 4.51 13.36
C GLN A 125 -2.33 5.60 13.95
N GLY A 126 -3.61 5.30 14.15
CA GLY A 126 -4.51 6.22 14.83
C GLY A 126 -5.84 6.38 14.11
N ARG A 127 -6.55 7.45 14.48
CA ARG A 127 -7.66 7.94 13.68
C ARG A 127 -7.06 8.83 12.59
N ARG A 128 -7.40 8.57 11.33
CA ARG A 128 -7.04 9.46 10.22
C ARG A 128 -7.50 10.88 10.51
N ASN A 129 -6.57 11.83 10.41
CA ASN A 129 -6.84 13.27 10.47
C ASN A 129 -6.33 13.95 9.20
N ALA A 130 -6.69 15.22 9.00
CA ALA A 130 -6.28 15.98 7.82
C ALA A 130 -4.76 16.19 7.77
N GLU A 131 -4.10 16.36 8.92
CA GLU A 131 -2.64 16.55 8.99
C GLU A 131 -1.86 15.32 8.51
N MET A 132 -2.25 14.12 8.93
CA MET A 132 -1.65 12.86 8.46
C MET A 132 -1.84 12.70 6.94
N VAL A 133 -3.03 13.05 6.44
CA VAL A 133 -3.31 13.00 4.99
C VAL A 133 -2.48 14.04 4.25
N ALA A 134 -2.36 15.27 4.77
CA ALA A 134 -1.55 16.33 4.17
C ALA A 134 -0.07 15.95 4.13
N ALA A 135 0.48 15.41 5.23
CA ALA A 135 1.85 14.93 5.27
C ALA A 135 2.10 13.82 4.22
N GLY A 136 1.13 12.92 4.01
CA GLY A 136 1.23 11.90 2.97
C GLY A 136 1.16 12.45 1.55
N LEU A 137 0.21 13.34 1.28
CA LEU A 137 0.08 14.00 -0.02
C LEU A 137 1.36 14.79 -0.37
N ALA A 138 1.92 15.53 0.59
CA ALA A 138 3.16 16.29 0.40
C ALA A 138 4.37 15.41 0.03
N ARG A 139 4.42 14.17 0.54
CA ARG A 139 5.47 13.20 0.20
C ARG A 139 5.27 12.54 -1.16
N LEU A 140 4.02 12.37 -1.58
CA LEU A 140 3.65 11.60 -2.77
C LEU A 140 3.46 12.45 -4.03
N ILE A 141 3.08 13.72 -3.89
CA ILE A 141 2.54 14.52 -4.99
C ILE A 141 3.29 15.86 -5.09
N ARG A 142 3.54 16.31 -6.32
CA ARG A 142 4.07 17.65 -6.58
C ARG A 142 2.98 18.72 -6.37
N PRO A 143 3.31 19.86 -5.74
CA PRO A 143 2.39 20.99 -5.63
C PRO A 143 1.82 21.40 -7.00
N GLY A 144 0.53 21.76 -7.05
CA GLY A 144 -0.17 22.12 -8.29
C GLY A 144 -0.75 20.95 -9.09
N SER A 145 -0.70 19.72 -8.56
CA SER A 145 -1.36 18.55 -9.16
C SER A 145 -2.84 18.49 -8.78
N ARG A 146 -3.68 17.94 -9.68
CA ARG A 146 -5.11 17.72 -9.42
C ARG A 146 -5.31 16.42 -8.65
N VAL A 147 -5.89 16.50 -7.46
CA VAL A 147 -6.06 15.34 -6.57
C VAL A 147 -7.50 14.85 -6.63
N PHE A 148 -7.69 13.64 -7.13
CA PHE A 148 -8.97 12.93 -7.11
C PHE A 148 -9.02 12.00 -5.89
N ALA A 149 -9.65 12.47 -4.82
CA ALA A 149 -9.74 11.71 -3.57
C ALA A 149 -10.96 10.79 -3.58
N PHE A 150 -10.75 9.51 -3.26
CA PHE A 150 -11.83 8.52 -3.06
C PHE A 150 -12.19 8.31 -1.59
N GLY A 151 -11.57 9.09 -0.70
CA GLY A 151 -11.76 9.00 0.74
C GLY A 151 -12.64 10.11 1.33
N GLY A 152 -12.57 10.28 2.65
CA GLY A 152 -13.45 11.18 3.38
C GLY A 152 -13.07 12.66 3.28
N SER A 153 -13.79 13.50 4.03
CA SER A 153 -13.62 14.96 4.06
C SER A 153 -12.24 15.44 4.54
N GLU A 154 -11.43 14.55 5.10
CA GLU A 154 -10.06 14.85 5.51
C GLU A 154 -9.16 15.25 4.33
N TYR A 155 -9.42 14.70 3.13
CA TYR A 155 -8.65 15.02 1.92
C TYR A 155 -8.86 16.46 1.46
N ARG A 156 -10.09 16.99 1.56
CA ARG A 156 -10.39 18.37 1.21
C ARG A 156 -9.56 19.34 2.05
N ARG A 157 -9.62 19.19 3.38
CA ARG A 157 -8.83 20.01 4.32
C ARG A 157 -7.33 19.87 4.12
N ALA A 158 -6.86 18.65 3.82
CA ALA A 158 -5.46 18.39 3.52
C ALA A 158 -5.00 19.11 2.24
N CYS A 159 -5.82 19.11 1.18
CA CYS A 159 -5.52 19.79 -0.07
C CYS A 159 -5.54 21.31 0.08
N GLU A 160 -6.50 21.87 0.85
CA GLU A 160 -6.54 23.30 1.18
C GLU A 160 -5.25 23.76 1.87
N THR A 161 -4.72 22.94 2.79
CA THR A 161 -3.47 23.23 3.51
C THR A 161 -2.25 23.19 2.59
N LEU A 162 -2.27 22.35 1.55
CA LEU A 162 -1.16 22.16 0.61
C LEU A 162 -1.25 23.03 -0.65
N GLY A 163 -2.38 23.71 -0.87
CA GLY A 163 -2.63 24.44 -2.11
C GLY A 163 -2.86 23.53 -3.32
N CYS A 164 -3.39 22.32 -3.11
CA CYS A 164 -3.73 21.38 -4.19
C CYS A 164 -5.21 21.48 -4.58
N GLU A 165 -5.51 21.26 -5.87
CA GLU A 165 -6.90 21.20 -6.35
C GLU A 165 -7.55 19.88 -5.92
N HIS A 166 -8.57 19.97 -5.06
CA HIS A 166 -9.31 18.81 -4.57
C HIS A 166 -10.54 18.52 -5.43
N HIS A 167 -10.59 17.31 -5.98
CA HIS A 167 -11.76 16.77 -6.67
C HIS A 167 -12.28 15.52 -5.96
N ASP A 168 -13.61 15.41 -5.85
CA ASP A 168 -14.26 14.18 -5.41
C ASP A 168 -14.16 13.11 -6.51
N GLY A 169 -13.43 12.04 -6.22
CA GLY A 169 -13.19 10.93 -7.15
C GLY A 169 -14.45 10.16 -7.49
N VAL A 170 -15.38 9.95 -6.54
CA VAL A 170 -16.64 9.23 -6.76
C VAL A 170 -17.56 10.04 -7.66
N ALA A 171 -17.64 11.35 -7.43
CA ALA A 171 -18.39 12.25 -8.28
C ALA A 171 -17.78 12.33 -9.69
N ALA A 172 -16.44 12.33 -9.81
CA ALA A 172 -15.75 12.35 -11.09
C ALA A 172 -15.98 11.07 -11.91
N VAL A 173 -15.92 9.87 -11.28
CA VAL A 173 -16.29 8.60 -11.91
C VAL A 173 -17.74 8.64 -12.42
N SER A 174 -18.66 9.14 -11.59
CA SER A 174 -20.08 9.18 -11.93
C SER A 174 -20.34 10.10 -13.14
N ARG A 175 -19.69 11.26 -13.19
CA ARG A 175 -19.76 12.17 -14.34
C ARG A 175 -19.19 11.53 -15.61
N TRP A 176 -18.05 10.85 -15.50
CA TRP A 176 -17.43 10.16 -16.63
C TRP A 176 -18.36 9.07 -17.20
N PHE A 177 -18.98 8.25 -16.35
CA PHE A 177 -19.97 7.24 -16.80
C PHE A 177 -21.23 7.85 -17.42
N GLN A 178 -21.69 9.01 -16.92
CA GLN A 178 -22.83 9.72 -17.52
C GLN A 178 -22.48 10.25 -18.91
N CYS A 179 -21.29 10.83 -19.09
CA CYS A 179 -20.81 11.29 -20.39
C CYS A 179 -20.68 10.14 -21.40
N LEU A 180 -20.13 8.99 -20.99
CA LEU A 180 -20.03 7.82 -21.86
C LEU A 180 -21.40 7.32 -22.34
N ARG A 181 -22.36 7.16 -21.42
CA ARG A 181 -23.72 6.72 -21.78
C ARG A 181 -24.45 7.74 -22.67
N GLY A 182 -24.29 9.03 -22.39
CA GLY A 182 -24.86 10.10 -23.21
C GLY A 182 -24.26 10.18 -24.61
N ALA A 183 -22.99 9.81 -24.78
CA ALA A 183 -22.33 9.71 -26.09
C ALA A 183 -22.80 8.50 -26.91
N GLU A 184 -23.23 7.42 -26.26
CA GLU A 184 -23.80 6.24 -26.92
C GLU A 184 -25.28 6.44 -27.32
N GLU A 185 -26.07 7.15 -26.51
CA GLU A 185 -27.49 7.43 -26.78
C GLU A 185 -27.72 8.67 -27.66
N GLY A 186 -26.79 9.62 -27.64
CA GLY A 186 -26.84 10.88 -28.40
C GLY A 186 -26.13 10.78 -29.74
N GLY A 187 -26.80 10.25 -30.77
CA GLY A 187 -26.35 10.34 -32.15
C GLY A 187 -25.99 11.78 -32.54
N ALA A 188 -24.69 12.00 -32.78
CA ALA A 188 -24.06 13.09 -33.52
C ALA A 188 -24.93 14.35 -33.75
N SER A 189 -25.17 15.17 -32.73
CA SER A 189 -25.44 16.60 -32.93
C SER A 189 -25.51 17.37 -31.60
N ARG A 190 -24.37 17.92 -31.17
CA ARG A 190 -24.24 19.24 -30.53
C ARG A 190 -22.77 19.51 -30.26
N GLY A 191 -22.37 20.76 -30.47
CA GLY A 191 -21.00 21.22 -30.65
C GLY A 191 -20.00 20.55 -29.72
N ALA A 192 -18.94 20.03 -30.34
CA ALA A 192 -17.77 19.47 -29.68
C ALA A 192 -17.02 20.58 -28.94
N GLU A 193 -17.54 21.01 -27.80
CA GLU A 193 -16.65 21.37 -26.71
C GLU A 193 -16.18 20.02 -26.17
N GLU A 194 -14.97 19.64 -26.58
CA GLU A 194 -14.31 18.42 -26.15
C GLU A 194 -14.05 18.53 -24.65
N VAL A 195 -15.09 18.26 -23.85
CA VAL A 195 -15.01 18.13 -22.40
C VAL A 195 -14.06 16.97 -22.16
N THR A 196 -12.79 17.30 -21.99
CA THR A 196 -11.70 16.39 -21.67
C THR A 196 -11.89 15.98 -20.21
N THR A 197 -12.99 15.26 -19.95
CA THR A 197 -13.27 14.68 -18.65
C THR A 197 -12.19 13.62 -18.44
N PRO A 198 -11.28 13.80 -17.47
CA PRO A 198 -10.21 12.82 -17.29
C PRO A 198 -10.82 11.46 -16.98
N GLU A 199 -10.18 10.38 -17.45
CA GLU A 199 -10.57 9.02 -17.11
C GLU A 199 -10.28 8.76 -15.61
N VAL A 200 -11.25 9.13 -14.78
CA VAL A 200 -11.14 8.93 -13.34
C VAL A 200 -11.65 7.54 -13.01
N ARG A 201 -10.77 6.72 -12.42
CA ARG A 201 -11.07 5.37 -11.91
C ARG A 201 -10.58 5.23 -10.48
N PHE A 202 -11.08 4.23 -9.78
CA PHE A 202 -10.60 3.90 -8.44
C PHE A 202 -9.15 3.37 -8.49
N PRO A 203 -8.24 3.80 -7.59
CA PRO A 203 -6.86 3.34 -7.60
C PRO A 203 -6.75 1.85 -7.21
N ASN A 204 -5.77 1.16 -7.78
CA ASN A 204 -5.61 -0.29 -7.57
C ASN A 204 -5.08 -0.60 -6.17
N LEU A 205 -5.92 -0.99 -5.20
CA LEU A 205 -5.43 -1.24 -3.83
C LEU A 205 -4.82 -2.65 -3.63
N PRO A 206 -3.68 -2.79 -2.91
CA PRO A 206 -3.01 -4.08 -2.69
C PRO A 206 -3.65 -4.95 -1.60
N ILE A 207 -4.87 -4.64 -1.15
CA ILE A 207 -5.51 -5.28 0.03
C ILE A 207 -5.63 -6.80 -0.15
N TRP A 208 -6.17 -7.23 -1.29
CA TRP A 208 -6.39 -8.64 -1.59
C TRP A 208 -5.07 -9.40 -1.74
N TRP A 209 -4.07 -8.76 -2.35
CA TRP A 209 -2.73 -9.31 -2.47
C TRP A 209 -2.05 -9.48 -1.11
N LEU A 210 -2.09 -8.46 -0.25
CA LEU A 210 -1.51 -8.51 1.10
C LEU A 210 -2.11 -9.62 1.98
N ARG A 211 -3.40 -9.95 1.80
CA ARG A 211 -4.08 -11.02 2.55
C ARG A 211 -3.41 -12.40 2.37
N ARG A 212 -2.75 -12.64 1.24
CA ARG A 212 -2.05 -13.91 0.93
C ARG A 212 -0.93 -14.23 1.93
N PHE A 213 -0.36 -13.21 2.58
CA PHE A 213 0.77 -13.39 3.51
C PHE A 213 0.34 -13.61 4.96
N ARG A 214 -0.97 -13.73 5.24
CA ARG A 214 -1.53 -13.98 6.59
C ARG A 214 -1.01 -12.99 7.64
N GLY A 215 -0.92 -11.72 7.25
CA GLY A 215 -0.39 -10.64 8.09
C GLY A 215 1.11 -10.43 7.90
N VAL A 216 1.46 -9.23 7.44
CA VAL A 216 2.85 -8.75 7.29
C VAL A 216 3.22 -7.97 8.54
N ALA A 217 4.46 -8.10 9.00
CA ALA A 217 4.96 -7.28 10.10
C ALA A 217 5.05 -5.82 9.67
N THR A 218 4.57 -4.89 10.50
CA THR A 218 4.56 -3.45 10.24
C THR A 218 5.95 -2.93 9.81
N LYS A 219 7.01 -3.39 10.49
CA LYS A 219 8.40 -3.02 10.17
C LYS A 219 8.86 -3.41 8.76
N TYR A 220 8.17 -4.33 8.11
CA TYR A 220 8.46 -4.75 6.74
C TYR A 220 7.37 -4.35 5.75
N LEU A 221 6.36 -3.57 6.19
CA LEU A 221 5.25 -3.20 5.32
C LEU A 221 5.75 -2.46 4.07
N GLY A 222 6.69 -1.52 4.22
CA GLY A 222 7.29 -0.79 3.09
C GLY A 222 7.92 -1.72 2.04
N HIS A 223 8.60 -2.79 2.47
CA HIS A 223 9.18 -3.79 1.56
C HIS A 223 8.10 -4.49 0.71
N TYR A 224 6.96 -4.82 1.30
CA TYR A 224 5.87 -5.50 0.59
C TYR A 224 5.09 -4.53 -0.31
N LEU A 225 4.93 -3.27 0.09
CA LEU A 225 4.34 -2.24 -0.77
C LEU A 225 5.21 -1.98 -2.01
N ALA A 226 6.54 -1.88 -1.82
CA ALA A 226 7.48 -1.79 -2.94
C ALA A 226 7.42 -3.02 -3.85
N TRP A 227 7.30 -4.23 -3.28
CA TRP A 227 7.11 -5.46 -4.06
C TRP A 227 5.85 -5.39 -4.93
N PHE A 228 4.72 -4.98 -4.36
CA PHE A 228 3.47 -4.86 -5.10
C PHE A 228 3.59 -3.85 -6.25
N ARG A 229 4.13 -2.65 -5.95
CA ARG A 229 4.34 -1.58 -6.93
C ARG A 229 5.23 -2.02 -8.09
N ASP A 230 6.42 -2.54 -7.80
CA ASP A 230 7.49 -2.71 -8.79
C ASP A 230 7.42 -4.05 -9.54
N ILE A 231 6.66 -5.04 -9.04
CA ILE A 231 6.60 -6.38 -9.65
C ILE A 231 5.16 -6.76 -9.95
N VAL A 232 4.33 -6.86 -8.90
CA VAL A 232 2.99 -7.45 -9.02
C VAL A 232 2.08 -6.61 -9.91
N ARG A 233 2.10 -5.29 -9.72
CA ARG A 233 1.29 -4.37 -10.51
C ARG A 233 1.59 -4.46 -12.00
N ILE A 234 2.87 -4.59 -12.36
CA ILE A 234 3.31 -4.71 -13.77
C ILE A 234 2.76 -6.00 -14.40
N VAL A 235 2.71 -7.09 -13.64
CA VAL A 235 2.31 -8.42 -14.13
C VAL A 235 0.78 -8.57 -14.14
N GLU A 236 0.09 -8.15 -13.08
CA GLU A 236 -1.36 -8.37 -12.90
C GLU A 236 -2.22 -7.29 -13.58
N PHE A 237 -1.68 -6.09 -13.85
CA PHE A 237 -2.44 -4.97 -14.44
C PHE A 237 -1.76 -4.41 -15.70
N PRO A 238 -1.74 -5.17 -16.82
CA PRO A 238 -1.06 -4.79 -18.06
C PRO A 238 -1.69 -3.58 -18.79
N ALA A 239 -2.93 -3.18 -18.46
CA ALA A 239 -3.45 -1.88 -18.90
C ALA A 239 -2.67 -0.68 -18.30
N GLY A 240 -1.83 -0.93 -17.30
CA GLY A 240 -0.79 -0.02 -16.81
C GLY A 240 0.59 -0.25 -17.43
N ALA A 241 0.71 -0.97 -18.56
CA ALA A 241 1.97 -1.25 -19.23
C ALA A 241 2.69 0.01 -19.73
N ASN A 242 2.01 1.15 -19.93
CA ASN A 242 2.68 2.42 -20.22
C ASN A 242 3.29 3.09 -18.96
N MET A 243 3.25 2.44 -17.79
CA MET A 243 3.41 3.08 -16.48
C MET A 243 4.45 2.43 -15.54
N ALA A 244 5.19 1.44 -16.01
CA ALA A 244 6.33 0.90 -15.27
C ALA A 244 7.59 1.68 -15.64
N SER A 245 8.43 2.12 -14.67
CA SER A 245 9.80 2.53 -15.02
C SER A 245 10.48 1.36 -15.74
N ALA A 246 11.29 1.64 -16.76
CA ALA A 246 11.98 0.64 -17.58
C ALA A 246 12.69 -0.45 -16.73
N ASP A 247 13.05 -0.13 -15.49
CA ASP A 247 13.79 -0.97 -14.54
C ASP A 247 12.96 -2.06 -13.85
N GLY A 248 11.65 -1.89 -13.69
CA GLY A 248 10.77 -2.93 -13.12
C GLY A 248 10.65 -4.12 -14.08
N ARG A 249 10.57 -3.83 -15.38
CA ARG A 249 10.64 -4.82 -16.46
C ARG A 249 11.99 -5.50 -16.55
N ALA A 250 13.10 -4.78 -16.28
CA ALA A 250 14.44 -5.37 -16.28
C ALA A 250 14.61 -6.49 -15.23
N LEU A 251 13.90 -6.42 -14.11
CA LEU A 251 13.86 -7.50 -13.09
C LEU A 251 13.03 -8.72 -13.51
N LEU A 252 12.15 -8.56 -14.51
CA LEU A 252 11.31 -9.60 -15.09
C LEU A 252 11.86 -10.16 -16.41
N ARG A 253 12.93 -9.58 -16.97
CA ARG A 253 13.62 -10.13 -18.15
C ARG A 253 14.22 -11.47 -17.80
N ARG A 254 13.99 -12.46 -18.66
CA ARG A 254 14.62 -13.77 -18.51
C ARG A 254 16.12 -13.62 -18.80
N PRO A 255 17.01 -14.42 -18.19
CA PRO A 255 18.43 -14.45 -18.54
C PRO A 255 18.71 -14.56 -20.05
N ALA A 256 17.80 -15.17 -20.82
CA ALA A 256 17.88 -15.32 -22.27
C ALA A 256 17.80 -13.98 -23.07
N ASP A 257 17.31 -12.90 -22.46
CA ASP A 257 17.15 -11.59 -23.11
C ASP A 257 18.39 -10.70 -22.97
N TRP A 258 19.46 -11.17 -22.30
CA TRP A 258 20.69 -10.40 -22.03
C TRP A 258 21.78 -10.55 -23.10
N GLY A 259 21.40 -10.83 -24.34
CA GLY A 259 22.30 -10.77 -25.49
C GLY A 259 23.37 -11.87 -25.46
N VAL A 260 22.99 -13.06 -25.92
CA VAL A 260 23.96 -13.88 -26.65
C VAL A 260 23.99 -13.29 -28.07
N PRO A 261 25.11 -12.73 -28.55
CA PRO A 261 25.18 -12.27 -29.94
C PRO A 261 24.96 -13.48 -30.86
N PRO A 262 24.20 -13.32 -31.97
CA PRO A 262 24.02 -14.41 -32.90
C PRO A 262 25.38 -14.84 -33.45
N THR A 263 25.69 -16.13 -33.30
CA THR A 263 26.83 -16.82 -33.92
C THR A 263 26.67 -16.90 -35.43
#